data_AF-A0AAJ6D4W2-F1
#
_entry.id   AF-A0AAJ6D4W2-F1
#
_cell.length_a   1.000
_cell.length_b   1.000
_cell.length_c   1.000
_cell.angle_alpha   90.00
_cell.angle_beta   90.00
_cell.angle_gamma   90.00
#
_symmetry.space_group_name_H-M   'P 1'
#
loop_
_entity.id
_entity.type
_entity.pdbx_description
1 polymer ?
#
loop_
_entity_poly.entity_id
_entity_poly.type
_entity_poly.pdbx_seq_one_letter_code
_entity_poly.pdbx_strand_id
1 'polypeptide(L)'
;MTETSRKLTTIFSADVQDYTRLMRNDEEGTLATLKRYRDAMARLIEAHGGRVINTWGDGVFAEFPSVVEALRAAIDVQNELAGYNASSDPDTQMLFRIGLNLGDVIAEGNDIYGDGVNIAARLQACAVAGGIVISNTVYDQVRNKVAVGFDFLGQLEVKNVDGGVPSYAVRIGEPQTATASTNPRSVREQVPSAATTIVGTRLRGERSYGVLAVIAAGLVVLNILTWHGEFWAAWPVLGIAMAAGLRWARTNTQFDRRLAIFAVVGAGLVGINLLSWHGTPWVIWPLLGLAVLAGIHWVKRQRGDI
;
A
#
# COMPACT_ATOMS: atom_id res chain seq x y z
N MET A 1 16.61 -22.41 -14.34
CA MET A 1 15.74 -22.33 -13.15
C MET A 1 16.32 -21.23 -12.30
N THR A 2 15.63 -20.11 -12.14
CA THR A 2 16.07 -19.03 -11.24
C THR A 2 16.05 -19.58 -9.82
N GLU A 3 17.19 -19.51 -9.14
CA GLU A 3 17.33 -20.03 -7.79
C GLU A 3 16.66 -19.06 -6.82
N THR A 4 15.58 -19.51 -6.18
CA THR A 4 14.85 -18.72 -5.18
C THR A 4 15.56 -18.88 -3.83
N SER A 5 16.02 -17.77 -3.23
CA SER A 5 16.71 -17.79 -1.93
C SER A 5 16.14 -16.76 -0.96
N ARG A 6 16.15 -17.07 0.34
CA ARG A 6 15.81 -16.09 1.39
C ARG A 6 17.05 -15.38 1.87
N LYS A 7 16.93 -14.07 2.07
CA LYS A 7 18.01 -13.27 2.66
C LYS A 7 17.44 -12.08 3.43
N LEU A 8 18.18 -11.68 4.46
CA LEU A 8 17.97 -10.41 5.15
C LEU A 8 18.69 -9.31 4.37
N THR A 9 17.98 -8.26 3.98
CA THR A 9 18.56 -7.13 3.24
C THR A 9 17.90 -5.82 3.63
N THR A 10 18.56 -4.69 3.34
CA THR A 10 17.95 -3.36 3.51
C THR A 10 17.29 -2.97 2.20
N ILE A 11 15.98 -2.75 2.24
CA ILE A 11 15.19 -2.30 1.11
C ILE A 11 15.12 -0.78 1.11
N PHE A 12 15.49 -0.19 -0.01
CA PHE A 12 15.34 1.21 -0.34
C PHE A 12 14.17 1.36 -1.32
N SER A 13 13.21 2.21 -0.99
CA SER A 13 12.09 2.56 -1.87
C SER A 13 12.04 4.07 -2.02
N ALA A 14 12.05 4.56 -3.26
CA ALA A 14 11.87 5.97 -3.57
C ALA A 14 10.75 6.15 -4.59
N ASP A 15 9.95 7.20 -4.44
CA ASP A 15 8.86 7.51 -5.37
C ASP A 15 8.55 9.01 -5.39
N VAL A 16 8.05 9.48 -6.53
CA VAL A 16 7.78 10.89 -6.78
C VAL A 16 6.51 11.33 -6.07
N GLN A 17 6.53 12.50 -5.46
CA GLN A 17 5.30 13.13 -4.99
C GLN A 17 4.55 13.80 -6.16
N ASP A 18 3.24 13.57 -6.23
CA ASP A 18 2.34 14.22 -7.19
C ASP A 18 2.74 14.04 -8.67
N TYR A 19 3.33 12.90 -9.03
CA TYR A 19 3.76 12.59 -10.40
C TYR A 19 2.69 12.83 -11.46
N THR A 20 1.44 12.44 -11.19
CA THR A 20 0.30 12.66 -12.09
C THR A 20 0.04 14.13 -12.41
N ARG A 21 0.34 15.05 -11.47
CA ARG A 21 0.22 16.50 -11.69
C ARG A 21 1.29 16.98 -12.66
N LEU A 22 2.54 16.56 -12.46
CA LEU A 22 3.67 16.93 -13.33
C LEU A 22 3.43 16.45 -14.77
N MET A 23 3.01 15.19 -14.93
CA MET A 23 2.66 14.62 -16.24
C MET A 23 1.56 15.40 -16.96
N ARG A 24 0.55 15.93 -16.26
CA ARG A 24 -0.51 16.72 -16.90
C ARG A 24 -0.01 18.05 -17.46
N ASN A 25 0.99 18.64 -16.82
CA ASN A 25 1.50 19.95 -17.18
C ASN A 25 2.47 19.87 -18.38
N ASP A 26 3.40 18.91 -18.33
CA ASP A 26 4.39 18.68 -19.39
C ASP A 26 4.85 17.22 -19.37
N GLU A 27 4.32 16.39 -20.28
CA GLU A 27 4.63 14.96 -20.35
C GLU A 27 6.09 14.70 -20.72
N GLU A 28 6.62 15.41 -21.72
CA GLU A 28 7.97 15.18 -22.24
C GLU A 28 9.04 15.67 -21.26
N GLY A 29 8.87 16.89 -20.72
CA GLY A 29 9.80 17.45 -19.74
C GLY A 29 9.79 16.70 -18.41
N THR A 30 8.62 16.23 -17.95
CA THR A 30 8.52 15.39 -16.76
C THR A 30 9.24 14.06 -16.95
N LEU A 31 9.05 13.40 -18.10
CA LEU A 31 9.73 12.13 -18.38
C LEU A 31 11.25 12.30 -18.49
N ALA A 32 11.73 13.38 -19.12
CA ALA A 32 13.15 13.68 -19.21
C ALA A 32 13.77 13.95 -17.81
N THR A 33 13.06 14.71 -16.97
CA THR A 33 13.48 14.98 -15.59
C THR A 33 13.51 13.71 -14.75
N LEU A 34 12.47 12.87 -14.87
CA LEU A 34 12.40 11.59 -14.17
C LEU A 34 13.58 10.68 -14.53
N LYS A 35 13.93 10.58 -15.82
CA LYS A 35 15.09 9.81 -16.27
C LYS A 35 16.39 10.33 -15.66
N ARG A 36 16.63 11.64 -15.71
CA ARG A 36 17.82 12.26 -15.11
C ARG A 36 17.92 11.96 -13.61
N TYR A 37 16.81 12.03 -12.88
CA TYR A 37 16.81 11.79 -11.44
C TYR A 37 17.02 10.32 -11.11
N ARG A 38 16.48 9.41 -11.94
CA ARG A 38 16.74 7.97 -11.84
C ARG A 38 18.19 7.61 -12.08
N ASP A 39 18.81 8.20 -13.09
CA ASP A 39 20.22 7.95 -13.39
C ASP A 39 21.12 8.44 -12.24
N ALA A 40 20.80 9.60 -11.65
CA ALA A 40 21.48 10.11 -10.46
C ALA A 40 21.30 9.17 -9.25
N MET A 41 20.06 8.75 -8.98
CA MET A 41 19.78 7.79 -7.90
C MET A 41 20.50 6.46 -8.11
N ALA A 42 20.45 5.88 -9.31
CA ALA A 42 21.11 4.61 -9.60
C ALA A 42 22.62 4.69 -9.36
N ARG A 43 23.27 5.76 -9.84
CA ARG A 43 24.70 6.02 -9.61
C ARG A 43 25.04 6.12 -8.12
N LEU A 44 24.25 6.84 -7.33
CA LEU A 44 24.48 6.98 -5.89
C LEU A 44 24.23 5.66 -5.15
N ILE A 45 23.16 4.94 -5.50
CA ILE A 45 22.84 3.63 -4.94
C ILE A 45 24.03 2.67 -5.17
N GLU A 46 24.56 2.61 -6.38
CA GLU A 46 25.70 1.77 -6.73
C GLU A 46 27.00 2.21 -6.04
N ALA A 47 27.23 3.53 -5.91
CA ALA A 47 28.41 4.07 -5.22
C ALA A 47 28.46 3.66 -3.73
N HIS A 48 27.29 3.45 -3.12
CA HIS A 48 27.14 2.96 -1.74
C HIS A 48 27.05 1.41 -1.64
N GLY A 49 27.34 0.69 -2.72
CA GLY A 49 27.28 -0.78 -2.74
C GLY A 49 25.86 -1.34 -2.72
N GLY A 50 24.87 -0.52 -3.04
CA GLY A 50 23.50 -0.95 -3.30
C GLY A 50 23.33 -1.48 -4.72
N ARG A 51 22.22 -2.18 -4.94
CA ARG A 51 21.83 -2.70 -6.25
C ARG A 51 20.40 -2.29 -6.56
N VAL A 52 20.19 -1.66 -7.72
CA VAL A 52 18.84 -1.43 -8.23
C VAL A 52 18.25 -2.76 -8.69
N ILE A 53 17.04 -3.04 -8.22
CA ILE A 53 16.38 -4.35 -8.40
C ILE A 53 15.48 -4.28 -9.63
N ASN A 54 14.46 -3.43 -9.54
CA ASN A 54 13.51 -3.17 -10.60
C ASN A 54 12.79 -1.85 -10.35
N THR A 55 12.43 -1.16 -11.42
CA THR A 55 11.82 0.18 -11.37
C THR A 55 10.39 0.04 -11.90
N TRP A 56 9.43 -0.26 -11.03
CA TRP A 56 8.02 -0.31 -11.44
C TRP A 56 7.40 1.09 -11.42
N GLY A 57 6.93 1.58 -12.56
CA GLY A 57 6.24 2.87 -12.66
C GLY A 57 7.20 4.05 -12.60
N ASP A 58 6.97 4.97 -11.68
CA ASP A 58 7.74 6.18 -11.32
C ASP A 58 8.69 5.99 -10.11
N GLY A 59 8.48 4.94 -9.31
CA GLY A 59 9.34 4.61 -8.17
C GLY A 59 10.62 3.83 -8.50
N VAL A 60 11.62 3.90 -7.62
CA VAL A 60 12.91 3.20 -7.66
C VAL A 60 13.01 2.27 -6.44
N PHE A 61 13.34 1.00 -6.69
CA PHE A 61 13.65 0.04 -5.63
C PHE A 61 15.10 -0.43 -5.72
N ALA A 62 15.76 -0.45 -4.57
CA ALA A 62 17.11 -0.95 -4.43
C ALA A 62 17.26 -1.78 -3.16
N GLU A 63 18.27 -2.64 -3.15
CA GLU A 63 18.71 -3.34 -1.94
C GLU A 63 20.13 -2.97 -1.58
N PHE A 64 20.40 -3.00 -0.28
CA PHE A 64 21.71 -2.78 0.29
C PHE A 64 22.04 -3.89 1.29
N PRO A 65 23.24 -4.49 1.19
CA PRO A 65 23.76 -5.38 2.22
C PRO A 65 23.99 -4.65 3.56
N SER A 66 24.27 -3.34 3.51
CA SER A 66 24.56 -2.50 4.69
C SER A 66 23.46 -1.47 4.91
N VAL A 67 22.87 -1.49 6.11
CA VAL A 67 21.86 -0.50 6.53
C VAL A 67 22.44 0.92 6.59
N VAL A 68 23.71 1.04 6.99
CA VAL A 68 24.39 2.34 7.11
C VAL A 68 24.60 2.96 5.72
N GLU A 69 25.02 2.15 4.76
CA GLU A 69 25.22 2.62 3.38
C GLU A 69 23.89 2.96 2.72
N ALA A 70 22.82 2.20 2.99
CA ALA A 70 21.48 2.53 2.51
C ALA A 70 21.02 3.93 2.98
N LEU A 71 21.28 4.26 4.26
CA LEU A 71 20.92 5.58 4.81
C LEU A 71 21.80 6.70 4.21
N ARG A 72 23.10 6.47 4.05
CA ARG A 72 24.00 7.45 3.41
C ARG A 72 23.59 7.71 1.97
N ALA A 73 23.31 6.66 1.20
CA ALA A 73 22.79 6.77 -0.15
C ALA A 73 21.49 7.57 -0.19
N ALA A 74 20.55 7.34 0.74
CA ALA A 74 19.31 8.10 0.81
C ALA A 74 19.54 9.60 1.09
N ILE A 75 20.46 9.93 1.97
CA ILE A 75 20.83 11.32 2.28
C ILE A 75 21.46 11.99 1.06
N ASP A 76 22.41 11.32 0.41
CA ASP A 76 23.11 11.86 -0.76
C ASP A 76 22.17 12.02 -1.95
N VAL A 77 21.22 11.09 -2.13
CA VAL A 77 20.14 11.22 -3.11
C VAL A 77 19.31 12.46 -2.82
N GLN A 78 18.82 12.66 -1.59
CA GLN A 78 18.00 13.84 -1.30
C GLN A 78 18.78 15.14 -1.51
N ASN A 79 20.05 15.18 -1.12
CA ASN A 79 20.91 16.35 -1.33
C ASN A 79 21.15 16.64 -2.82
N GLU A 80 21.45 15.63 -3.63
CA GLU A 80 21.70 15.81 -5.07
C GLU A 80 20.41 16.25 -5.80
N LEU A 81 19.27 15.62 -5.48
CA LEU A 81 17.98 15.99 -6.07
C LEU A 81 17.50 17.37 -5.62
N ALA A 82 17.76 17.77 -4.37
CA ALA A 82 17.52 19.13 -3.91
C ALA A 82 18.37 20.14 -4.70
N GLY A 83 19.62 19.79 -5.02
CA GLY A 83 20.49 20.59 -5.89
C GLY A 83 19.90 20.81 -7.29
N TYR A 84 19.35 19.77 -7.92
CA TYR A 84 18.68 19.90 -9.22
C TYR A 84 17.39 20.72 -9.15
N ASN A 85 16.63 20.59 -8.07
CA ASN A 85 15.39 21.34 -7.86
C ASN A 85 15.63 22.82 -7.52
N ALA A 86 16.79 23.17 -6.94
CA ALA A 86 17.13 24.55 -6.57
C ALA A 86 17.18 25.50 -7.77
N SER A 87 17.50 25.00 -8.97
CA SER A 87 17.51 25.76 -10.22
C SER A 87 16.20 25.67 -11.02
N SER A 88 15.20 24.95 -10.51
CA SER A 88 13.94 24.67 -11.21
C SER A 88 12.79 25.51 -10.64
N ASP A 89 11.78 25.81 -11.46
CA ASP A 89 10.56 26.48 -11.01
C ASP A 89 9.84 25.60 -9.97
N PRO A 90 9.37 26.15 -8.83
CA PRO A 90 8.60 25.42 -7.82
C PRO A 90 7.51 24.50 -8.38
N ASP A 91 6.81 24.91 -9.43
CA ASP A 91 5.71 24.12 -10.01
C ASP A 91 6.19 22.87 -10.80
N THR A 92 7.47 22.87 -11.18
CA THR A 92 8.15 21.79 -11.93
C THR A 92 9.10 20.95 -11.08
N GLN A 93 9.29 21.32 -9.81
CA GLN A 93 10.16 20.56 -8.90
C GLN A 93 9.63 19.13 -8.71
N MET A 94 10.56 18.17 -8.87
CA MET A 94 10.26 16.76 -8.68
C MET A 94 10.84 16.31 -7.34
N LEU A 95 9.96 16.19 -6.35
CA LEU A 95 10.36 15.84 -4.98
C LEU A 95 10.16 14.35 -4.76
N PHE A 96 11.25 13.65 -4.49
CA PHE A 96 11.22 12.24 -4.13
C PHE A 96 11.01 12.04 -2.64
N ARG A 97 10.25 11.02 -2.31
CA ARG A 97 10.04 10.50 -0.95
C ARG A 97 10.80 9.20 -0.85
N ILE A 98 11.51 8.97 0.26
CA ILE A 98 12.31 7.75 0.45
C ILE A 98 11.88 7.00 1.71
N GLY A 99 11.80 5.68 1.61
CA GLY A 99 11.52 4.74 2.69
C GLY A 99 12.62 3.69 2.80
N LEU A 100 13.13 3.45 4.01
CA LEU A 100 14.12 2.39 4.29
C LEU A 100 13.59 1.37 5.29
N ASN A 101 13.75 0.09 4.97
CA ASN A 101 13.42 -1.00 5.88
C ASN A 101 14.46 -2.11 5.82
N LEU A 102 14.84 -2.66 6.97
CA LEU A 102 15.61 -3.91 7.07
C LEU A 102 14.63 -5.07 7.28
N GLY A 103 14.61 -6.05 6.38
CA GLY A 103 13.67 -7.17 6.46
C GLY A 103 14.08 -8.39 5.67
N ASP A 104 13.46 -9.53 5.99
CA ASP A 104 13.64 -10.79 5.26
C ASP A 104 12.87 -10.72 3.93
N VAL A 105 13.54 -11.12 2.85
CA VAL A 105 12.99 -11.12 1.50
C VAL A 105 13.33 -12.41 0.77
N ILE A 106 12.50 -12.73 -0.20
CA ILE A 106 12.75 -13.80 -1.16
C ILE A 106 13.36 -13.16 -2.41
N ALA A 107 14.61 -13.51 -2.71
CA ALA A 107 15.29 -13.11 -3.93
C ALA A 107 15.04 -14.16 -5.02
N GLU A 108 14.65 -13.70 -6.21
CA GLU A 108 14.52 -14.52 -7.41
C GLU A 108 15.15 -13.79 -8.59
N GLY A 109 16.31 -14.28 -9.05
CA GLY A 109 17.10 -13.60 -10.06
C GLY A 109 17.54 -12.21 -9.59
N ASN A 110 17.10 -11.17 -10.29
CA ASN A 110 17.39 -9.78 -9.92
C ASN A 110 16.29 -9.13 -9.05
N ASP A 111 15.15 -9.78 -8.88
CA ASP A 111 13.99 -9.24 -8.13
C ASP A 111 13.98 -9.69 -6.67
N ILE A 112 13.31 -8.91 -5.81
CA ILE A 112 13.03 -9.27 -4.41
C ILE A 112 11.55 -9.16 -4.10
N TYR A 113 11.06 -10.05 -3.25
CA TYR A 113 9.66 -10.16 -2.86
C TYR A 113 9.52 -10.37 -1.35
N GLY A 114 8.37 -9.95 -0.81
CA GLY A 114 8.00 -10.20 0.58
C GLY A 114 7.59 -8.95 1.33
N ASP A 115 7.23 -9.12 2.59
CA ASP A 115 6.68 -8.05 3.42
C ASP A 115 7.70 -6.94 3.67
N GLY A 116 9.00 -7.25 3.67
CA GLY A 116 10.07 -6.25 3.79
C GLY A 116 9.99 -5.16 2.72
N VAL A 117 9.60 -5.53 1.49
CA VAL A 117 9.43 -4.60 0.36
C VAL A 117 8.18 -3.74 0.55
N ASN A 118 7.08 -4.36 0.97
CA ASN A 118 5.81 -3.66 1.22
C ASN A 118 5.94 -2.63 2.36
N ILE A 119 6.68 -2.97 3.41
CA ILE A 119 6.98 -2.03 4.51
C ILE A 119 7.79 -0.86 3.99
N ALA A 120 8.88 -1.08 3.23
CA ALA A 120 9.69 0.02 2.68
C ALA A 120 8.86 0.99 1.82
N ALA A 121 8.02 0.47 0.94
CA ALA A 121 7.11 1.28 0.12
C ALA A 121 6.09 2.05 0.98
N ARG A 122 5.62 1.46 2.09
CA ARG A 122 4.69 2.14 3.00
C ARG A 122 5.36 3.28 3.78
N LEU A 123 6.59 3.08 4.22
CA LEU A 123 7.41 4.11 4.87
C LEU A 123 7.65 5.27 3.90
N GLN A 124 8.02 4.95 2.65
CA GLN A 124 8.17 5.94 1.59
C GLN A 124 6.90 6.77 1.41
N ALA A 125 5.73 6.12 1.34
CA ALA A 125 4.46 6.82 1.15
C ALA A 125 4.11 7.77 2.32
N CYS A 126 4.63 7.50 3.52
CA CYS A 126 4.47 8.33 4.72
C CYS A 126 5.52 9.44 4.83
N ALA A 127 6.57 9.43 4.03
CA ALA A 127 7.55 10.50 4.02
C ALA A 127 6.96 11.79 3.43
N VAL A 128 7.39 12.92 4.00
CA VAL A 128 7.14 14.24 3.41
C VAL A 128 7.95 14.41 2.12
N ALA A 129 7.57 15.38 1.29
CA ALA A 129 8.31 15.71 0.07
C ALA A 129 9.80 15.98 0.36
N GLY A 130 10.71 15.30 -0.35
CA GLY A 130 12.15 15.41 -0.07
C GLY A 130 12.59 14.76 1.26
N GLY A 131 11.69 14.04 1.93
CA GLY A 131 11.94 13.40 3.22
C GLY A 131 12.40 11.95 3.10
N ILE A 132 12.96 11.45 4.21
CA ILE A 132 13.36 10.05 4.38
C ILE A 132 12.66 9.52 5.64
N VAL A 133 11.97 8.40 5.51
CA VAL A 133 11.38 7.67 6.64
C VAL A 133 12.02 6.29 6.76
N ILE A 134 12.36 5.91 7.97
CA ILE A 134 13.04 4.63 8.27
C ILE A 134 12.24 3.83 9.29
N SER A 135 12.31 2.50 9.20
CA SER A 135 11.77 1.62 10.23
C SER A 135 12.62 1.63 11.50
N ASN A 136 12.05 1.18 12.62
CA ASN A 136 12.81 1.02 13.87
C ASN A 136 14.03 0.10 13.72
N THR A 137 13.94 -0.96 12.91
CA THR A 137 15.07 -1.87 12.67
C THR A 137 16.22 -1.19 11.98
N VAL A 138 15.94 -0.23 11.09
CA VAL A 138 16.98 0.62 10.48
C VAL A 138 17.53 1.61 11.50
N TYR A 139 16.66 2.30 12.24
CA TYR A 139 17.05 3.27 13.27
C TYR A 139 18.02 2.68 14.30
N ASP A 140 17.72 1.49 14.84
CA ASP A 140 18.56 0.83 15.84
C ASP A 140 19.99 0.55 15.33
N GLN A 141 20.14 0.33 14.01
CA GLN A 141 21.43 0.04 13.38
C GLN A 141 22.26 1.29 13.05
N VAL A 142 21.63 2.45 12.88
CA VAL A 142 22.25 3.67 12.33
C VAL A 142 22.35 4.84 13.29
N ARG A 143 21.55 4.88 14.37
CA ARG A 143 21.44 6.02 15.30
C ARG A 143 22.78 6.54 15.88
N ASN A 144 23.79 5.66 15.98
CA ASN A 144 25.12 5.99 16.50
C ASN A 144 26.22 5.99 15.42
N LYS A 145 25.86 5.82 14.15
CA LYS A 145 26.80 5.65 13.03
C LYS A 145 26.69 6.74 11.96
N VAL A 146 25.58 7.47 11.94
CA VAL A 146 25.32 8.55 10.98
C VAL A 146 24.91 9.80 11.75
N ALA A 147 25.59 10.93 11.49
CA ALA A 147 25.40 12.19 12.20
C ALA A 147 24.17 12.96 11.66
N VAL A 148 22.98 12.41 11.87
CA VAL A 148 21.69 13.01 11.50
C VAL A 148 20.70 12.96 12.67
N GLY A 149 19.70 13.84 12.64
CA GLY A 149 18.58 13.81 13.58
C GLY A 149 17.53 12.76 13.20
N PHE A 150 16.81 12.25 14.19
CA PHE A 150 15.70 11.31 13.98
C PHE A 150 14.49 11.76 14.80
N ASP A 151 13.34 11.90 14.15
CA ASP A 151 12.08 12.25 14.80
C ASP A 151 11.12 11.06 14.76
N PHE A 152 10.65 10.63 15.93
CA PHE A 152 9.77 9.47 16.03
C PHE A 152 8.35 9.81 15.51
N LEU A 153 7.88 9.05 14.53
CA LEU A 153 6.57 9.23 13.89
C LEU A 153 5.46 8.36 14.49
N GLY A 154 5.77 7.54 15.50
CA GLY A 154 4.84 6.56 16.04
C GLY A 154 4.79 5.26 15.24
N GLN A 155 3.73 4.49 15.46
CA GLN A 155 3.48 3.23 14.74
C GLN A 155 2.73 3.52 13.45
N LEU A 156 3.38 3.27 12.31
CA LEU A 156 2.75 3.38 11.00
C LEU A 156 2.03 2.08 10.66
N GLU A 157 0.73 2.16 10.40
CA GLU A 157 -0.05 0.99 9.99
C GLU A 157 0.36 0.53 8.58
N VAL A 158 0.79 -0.73 8.52
CA VAL A 158 1.07 -1.46 7.27
C VAL A 158 0.02 -2.55 7.15
N LYS A 159 -0.55 -2.72 5.94
CA LYS A 159 -1.49 -3.81 5.68
C LYS A 159 -0.80 -5.15 6.02
N ASN A 160 -1.48 -5.99 6.79
CA ASN A 160 -1.02 -7.31 7.23
C ASN A 160 0.05 -7.34 8.33
N VAL A 161 0.32 -6.23 9.01
CA VAL A 161 1.19 -6.19 10.20
C VAL A 161 0.41 -5.70 11.41
N ASP A 162 0.10 -6.60 12.35
CA ASP A 162 -0.56 -6.24 13.61
C ASP A 162 0.38 -5.39 14.47
N GLY A 163 -0.11 -4.25 14.97
CA GLY A 163 0.64 -3.33 15.83
C GLY A 163 1.49 -2.27 15.11
N GLY A 164 1.45 -2.22 13.77
CA GLY A 164 2.15 -1.21 12.97
C GLY A 164 3.68 -1.28 13.09
N VAL A 165 4.37 -0.48 12.28
CA VAL A 165 5.84 -0.41 12.28
C VAL A 165 6.26 0.91 12.93
N PRO A 166 6.92 0.89 14.11
CA PRO A 166 7.49 2.10 14.69
C PRO A 166 8.50 2.71 13.70
N SER A 167 8.35 4.00 13.42
CA SER A 167 9.05 4.64 12.31
C SER A 167 9.61 6.01 12.70
N TYR A 168 10.66 6.43 12.00
CA TYR A 168 11.36 7.69 12.27
C TYR A 168 11.53 8.48 10.97
N ALA A 169 11.35 9.79 11.01
CA ALA A 169 11.78 10.70 9.97
C ALA A 169 13.26 11.07 10.20
N VAL A 170 14.05 11.15 9.13
CA VAL A 170 15.44 11.59 9.19
C VAL A 170 15.50 13.09 8.93
N ARG A 171 16.17 13.84 9.82
CA ARG A 171 16.47 15.27 9.63
C ARG A 171 17.87 15.43 9.03
N ILE A 172 17.91 15.89 7.79
CA ILE A 172 19.13 16.23 7.06
C ILE A 172 19.53 17.66 7.43
N GLY A 173 20.76 17.88 7.89
CA GLY A 173 21.32 19.22 8.12
C GLY A 173 21.31 19.75 9.56
N GLU A 174 20.75 19.01 10.53
CA GLU A 174 20.87 19.35 11.95
C GLU A 174 21.41 18.16 12.76
N PRO A 175 22.61 18.25 13.36
CA PRO A 175 23.07 17.26 14.32
C PRO A 175 22.19 17.30 15.58
N GLN A 176 22.04 16.14 16.23
CA GLN A 176 21.24 15.97 17.44
C GLN A 176 21.59 16.99 18.53
N THR A 177 20.72 17.95 18.79
CA THR A 177 20.59 18.51 20.14
C THR A 177 19.85 17.46 20.97
N ALA A 178 20.59 16.64 21.70
CA ALA A 178 20.04 15.69 22.65
C ALA A 178 19.32 16.42 23.79
N THR A 179 18.05 16.77 23.61
CA THR A 179 17.13 16.94 24.74
C THR A 179 16.63 15.55 25.15
N ALA A 180 17.45 14.90 25.97
CA ALA A 180 16.99 13.80 26.80
C ALA A 180 15.91 14.33 27.75
N SER A 181 14.63 14.07 27.45
CA SER A 181 13.57 14.17 28.44
C SER A 181 13.41 12.81 29.12
N THR A 182 14.30 12.52 30.05
CA THR A 182 14.09 11.48 31.06
C THR A 182 13.39 12.12 32.25
N ASN A 183 12.13 11.76 32.50
CA ASN A 183 11.82 11.07 33.76
C ASN A 183 10.41 10.44 33.80
N PRO A 184 10.24 9.31 34.51
CA PRO A 184 8.98 8.60 34.65
C PRO A 184 8.24 8.92 35.97
N ARG A 185 6.97 8.53 35.98
CA ARG A 185 6.03 8.30 37.11
C ARG A 185 5.10 9.43 37.58
N SER A 186 3.83 9.14 37.30
CA SER A 186 2.62 9.24 38.15
C SER A 186 2.19 10.61 38.64
N VAL A 187 0.98 11.03 38.26
CA VAL A 187 -0.19 11.03 39.16
C VAL A 187 -1.46 10.84 38.31
N ARG A 188 -2.29 9.92 38.77
CA ARG A 188 -3.69 9.70 38.38
C ARG A 188 -4.51 10.81 39.03
N GLU A 189 -5.24 11.59 38.24
CA GLU A 189 -6.36 12.36 38.76
C GLU A 189 -7.48 12.44 37.72
N GLN A 190 -8.64 11.91 38.11
CA GLN A 190 -9.93 12.05 37.43
C GLN A 190 -10.45 13.48 37.69
N VAL A 191 -11.23 14.09 36.78
CA VAL A 191 -12.70 14.36 36.87
C VAL A 191 -12.93 15.68 36.06
N PRO A 192 -14.13 16.06 35.52
CA PRO A 192 -15.16 15.35 34.75
C PRO A 192 -15.48 16.02 33.37
N SER A 193 -16.40 15.38 32.65
CA SER A 193 -17.23 15.85 31.54
C SER A 193 -17.59 17.35 31.50
N ALA A 194 -17.33 17.99 30.36
CA ALA A 194 -18.18 19.07 29.84
C ALA A 194 -18.27 18.94 28.32
N ALA A 195 -19.50 18.69 27.85
CA ALA A 195 -19.85 18.67 26.45
C ALA A 195 -19.63 20.04 25.81
N THR A 196 -19.04 20.07 24.62
CA THR A 196 -19.29 21.13 23.64
C THR A 196 -19.36 20.49 22.26
N THR A 197 -20.60 20.38 21.80
CA THR A 197 -21.01 20.14 20.43
C THR A 197 -20.30 21.14 19.50
N ILE A 198 -19.49 20.64 18.56
CA ILE A 198 -19.26 21.32 17.29
C ILE A 198 -19.71 20.39 16.17
N VAL A 199 -20.73 20.87 15.47
CA VAL A 199 -21.37 20.32 14.27
C VAL A 199 -20.47 20.55 13.06
N GLY A 200 -20.39 19.54 12.19
CA GLY A 200 -20.16 19.63 10.73
C GLY A 200 -18.79 20.17 10.30
N THR A 201 -17.91 19.37 9.69
CA THR A 201 -18.14 18.87 8.34
C THR A 201 -17.25 17.65 8.08
N ARG A 202 -17.83 16.45 8.13
CA ARG A 202 -17.26 15.29 7.44
C ARG A 202 -17.73 15.34 5.99
N LEU A 203 -16.84 15.75 5.10
CA LEU A 203 -16.94 15.39 3.70
C LEU A 203 -15.57 14.88 3.28
N ARG A 204 -15.48 13.58 3.04
CA ARG A 204 -14.93 12.95 1.82
C ARG A 204 -14.63 11.46 2.06
N GLY A 205 -15.66 10.72 2.46
CA GLY A 205 -15.77 9.30 2.15
C GLY A 205 -16.72 9.14 0.97
N GLU A 206 -16.49 8.13 0.13
CA GLU A 206 -17.35 7.75 -1.01
C GLU A 206 -17.11 8.48 -2.35
N ARG A 207 -15.97 8.19 -2.97
CA ARG A 207 -15.89 8.10 -4.44
C ARG A 207 -15.17 6.83 -4.86
N SER A 208 -15.84 5.69 -4.75
CA SER A 208 -15.37 4.44 -5.38
C SER A 208 -16.49 3.53 -5.91
N TYR A 209 -17.76 3.93 -5.77
CA TYR A 209 -18.88 3.24 -6.43
C TYR A 209 -19.28 3.91 -7.76
N GLY A 210 -19.01 5.21 -7.92
CA GLY A 210 -19.38 5.97 -9.12
C GLY A 210 -18.67 5.49 -10.38
N VAL A 211 -17.39 5.13 -10.30
CA VAL A 211 -16.62 4.64 -11.46
C VAL A 211 -17.13 3.26 -11.91
N LEU A 212 -17.43 2.36 -10.96
CA LEU A 212 -17.98 1.04 -11.27
C LEU A 212 -19.41 1.14 -11.83
N ALA A 213 -20.23 2.07 -11.32
CA ALA A 213 -21.57 2.33 -11.85
C ALA A 213 -21.52 2.92 -13.26
N VAL A 214 -20.56 3.80 -13.56
CA VAL A 214 -20.36 4.38 -14.90
C VAL A 214 -19.86 3.32 -15.89
N ILE A 215 -18.96 2.42 -15.46
CA ILE A 215 -18.50 1.29 -16.29
C ILE A 215 -19.67 0.32 -16.56
N ALA A 216 -20.47 -0.02 -15.55
CA ALA A 216 -21.64 -0.88 -15.72
C ALA A 216 -22.68 -0.24 -16.66
N ALA A 217 -22.99 1.05 -16.49
CA ALA A 217 -23.89 1.78 -17.38
C ALA A 217 -23.33 1.86 -18.82
N GLY A 218 -22.03 2.10 -18.97
CA GLY A 218 -21.34 2.09 -20.26
C GLY A 218 -21.45 0.75 -20.97
N LEU A 219 -21.25 -0.36 -20.25
CA LEU A 219 -21.40 -1.72 -20.79
C LEU A 219 -22.85 -2.03 -21.20
N VAL A 220 -23.84 -1.52 -20.46
CA VAL A 220 -25.27 -1.67 -20.82
C VAL A 220 -25.60 -0.87 -22.09
N VAL A 221 -25.08 0.35 -22.22
CA VAL A 221 -25.27 1.18 -23.44
C VAL A 221 -24.57 0.55 -24.65
N LEU A 222 -23.36 0.04 -24.47
CA LEU A 222 -22.60 -0.66 -25.52
C LEU A 222 -23.36 -1.90 -25.98
N ASN A 223 -23.96 -2.64 -25.04
CA ASN A 223 -24.79 -3.80 -25.30
C ASN A 223 -26.11 -3.48 -26.03
N ILE A 224 -26.70 -2.31 -25.81
CA ILE A 224 -27.88 -1.85 -26.56
C ILE A 224 -27.50 -1.46 -28.00
N LEU A 225 -26.29 -0.91 -28.20
CA LEU A 225 -25.82 -0.49 -29.52
C LEU A 225 -25.36 -1.65 -30.44
N THR A 226 -24.92 -2.79 -29.89
CA THR A 226 -24.36 -3.93 -30.66
C THR A 226 -25.31 -5.15 -30.78
N TRP A 227 -26.62 -4.97 -30.65
CA TRP A 227 -27.56 -6.10 -30.50
C TRP A 227 -27.75 -6.98 -31.75
N HIS A 228 -27.33 -8.26 -31.68
CA HIS A 228 -27.64 -9.34 -32.63
C HIS A 228 -28.25 -10.59 -31.94
N GLY A 229 -29.10 -10.40 -30.93
CA GLY A 229 -29.94 -11.49 -30.38
C GLY A 229 -29.34 -12.37 -29.27
N GLU A 230 -28.09 -12.14 -28.84
CA GLU A 230 -27.51 -12.82 -27.66
C GLU A 230 -27.07 -11.83 -26.58
N PHE A 231 -27.57 -12.02 -25.35
CA PHE A 231 -27.31 -11.15 -24.21
C PHE A 231 -25.99 -11.49 -23.50
N TRP A 232 -24.87 -11.26 -24.19
CA TRP A 232 -23.50 -11.48 -23.72
C TRP A 232 -23.10 -10.68 -22.45
N ALA A 233 -23.74 -9.54 -22.19
CA ALA A 233 -23.41 -8.65 -21.06
C ALA A 233 -23.75 -9.23 -19.67
N ALA A 234 -24.54 -10.29 -19.59
CA ALA A 234 -24.91 -10.90 -18.32
C ALA A 234 -23.70 -11.44 -17.53
N TRP A 235 -22.71 -11.99 -18.23
CA TRP A 235 -21.52 -12.57 -17.60
C TRP A 235 -20.61 -11.50 -16.96
N PRO A 236 -20.26 -10.39 -17.65
CA PRO A 236 -19.57 -9.26 -17.03
C PRO A 236 -20.34 -8.63 -15.87
N VAL A 237 -21.66 -8.43 -16.00
CA VAL A 237 -22.48 -7.82 -14.96
C VAL A 237 -22.53 -8.68 -13.71
N LEU A 238 -22.70 -9.99 -13.86
CA LEU A 238 -22.68 -10.95 -12.76
C LEU A 238 -21.30 -10.97 -12.07
N GLY A 239 -20.21 -10.95 -12.85
CA GLY A 239 -18.85 -10.88 -12.32
C GLY A 239 -18.61 -9.63 -11.47
N ILE A 240 -19.05 -8.46 -11.94
CA ILE A 240 -18.94 -7.19 -11.21
C ILE A 240 -19.79 -7.22 -9.93
N ALA A 241 -21.02 -7.73 -10.00
CA ALA A 241 -21.90 -7.86 -8.84
C ALA A 241 -21.31 -8.79 -7.77
N MET A 242 -20.71 -9.92 -8.18
CA MET A 242 -20.06 -10.86 -7.27
C MET A 242 -18.82 -10.26 -6.61
N ALA A 243 -17.99 -9.52 -7.37
CA ALA A 243 -16.83 -8.81 -6.83
C ALA A 243 -17.22 -7.72 -5.82
N ALA A 244 -18.29 -6.98 -6.11
CA ALA A 244 -18.85 -5.98 -5.20
C ALA A 244 -19.40 -6.63 -3.91
N GLY A 245 -20.14 -7.73 -4.04
CA GLY A 245 -20.66 -8.49 -2.89
C GLY A 245 -19.55 -9.08 -2.01
N LEU A 246 -18.50 -9.65 -2.61
CA LEU A 246 -17.34 -10.21 -1.89
C LEU A 246 -16.57 -9.11 -1.16
N ARG A 247 -16.44 -7.93 -1.76
CA ARG A 247 -15.82 -6.77 -1.13
C ARG A 247 -16.65 -6.28 0.06
N TRP A 248 -17.97 -6.17 -0.11
CA TRP A 248 -18.90 -5.82 0.97
C TRP A 248 -18.85 -6.83 2.13
N ALA A 249 -18.89 -8.12 1.84
CA ALA A 249 -18.82 -9.19 2.84
C ALA A 249 -17.50 -9.19 3.62
N ARG A 250 -16.40 -8.68 3.03
CA ARG A 250 -15.10 -8.54 3.70
C ARG A 250 -14.99 -7.28 4.57
N THR A 251 -15.71 -6.22 4.23
CA THR A 251 -15.66 -4.94 4.95
C THR A 251 -16.77 -4.78 5.98
N ASN A 252 -17.83 -5.59 5.89
CA ASN A 252 -18.96 -5.50 6.81
C ASN A 252 -18.67 -6.27 8.10
N THR A 253 -18.67 -5.56 9.23
CA THR A 253 -18.42 -6.11 10.58
C THR A 253 -19.69 -6.51 11.32
N GLN A 254 -20.87 -6.18 10.77
CA GLN A 254 -22.16 -6.50 11.42
C GLN A 254 -22.55 -7.97 11.31
N PHE A 255 -22.01 -8.71 10.34
CA PHE A 255 -22.30 -10.12 10.12
C PHE A 255 -21.02 -10.96 10.14
N ASP A 256 -21.18 -12.27 10.35
CA ASP A 256 -20.06 -13.20 10.25
C ASP A 256 -19.48 -13.18 8.83
N ARG A 257 -18.21 -12.78 8.74
CA ARG A 257 -17.48 -12.66 7.47
C ARG A 257 -17.53 -13.94 6.64
N ARG A 258 -17.46 -15.12 7.28
CA ARG A 258 -17.48 -16.41 6.56
C ARG A 258 -18.88 -16.73 6.03
N LEU A 259 -19.93 -16.49 6.82
CA LEU A 259 -21.32 -16.68 6.37
C LEU A 259 -21.71 -15.69 5.26
N ALA A 260 -21.28 -14.43 5.36
CA ALA A 260 -21.53 -13.41 4.34
C ALA A 260 -20.84 -13.77 3.01
N ILE A 261 -19.62 -14.31 3.04
CA ILE A 261 -18.93 -14.81 1.83
C ILE A 261 -19.69 -16.00 1.23
N PHE A 262 -20.13 -16.97 2.04
CA PHE A 262 -20.91 -18.11 1.52
C PHE A 262 -22.23 -17.67 0.88
N ALA A 263 -22.91 -16.67 1.44
CA ALA A 263 -24.13 -16.12 0.87
C ALA A 263 -23.89 -15.47 -0.50
N VAL A 264 -22.82 -14.67 -0.65
CA VAL A 264 -22.47 -14.02 -1.92
C VAL A 264 -22.07 -15.06 -2.99
N VAL A 265 -21.27 -16.06 -2.62
CA VAL A 265 -20.88 -17.13 -3.54
C VAL A 265 -22.10 -17.96 -3.96
N GLY A 266 -23.00 -18.28 -3.02
CA GLY A 266 -24.26 -18.96 -3.32
C GLY A 266 -25.14 -18.18 -4.29
N ALA A 267 -25.31 -16.88 -4.07
CA ALA A 267 -26.06 -16.00 -4.98
C ALA A 267 -25.44 -15.93 -6.38
N GLY A 268 -24.10 -15.90 -6.48
CA GLY A 268 -23.38 -15.97 -7.74
C GLY A 268 -23.66 -17.26 -8.50
N LEU A 269 -23.59 -18.41 -7.82
CA LEU A 269 -23.87 -19.73 -8.41
C LEU A 269 -25.32 -19.85 -8.91
N VAL A 270 -26.29 -19.31 -8.16
CA VAL A 270 -27.70 -19.24 -8.58
C VAL A 270 -27.82 -18.42 -9.87
N GLY A 271 -27.15 -17.28 -9.95
CA GLY A 271 -27.13 -16.47 -11.15
C GLY A 271 -26.54 -17.21 -12.35
N ILE A 272 -25.38 -17.86 -12.19
CA ILE A 272 -24.76 -18.68 -13.26
C ILE A 272 -25.72 -19.78 -13.74
N ASN A 273 -26.38 -20.49 -12.81
CA ASN A 273 -27.31 -21.56 -13.16
C ASN A 273 -28.58 -21.08 -13.88
N LEU A 274 -29.08 -19.89 -13.54
CA LEU A 274 -30.19 -19.26 -14.27
C LEU A 274 -29.77 -18.82 -15.68
N LEU A 275 -28.53 -18.36 -15.82
CA LEU A 275 -27.94 -17.89 -17.06
C LEU A 275 -27.51 -19.03 -18.01
N SER A 276 -27.17 -20.19 -17.48
CA SER A 276 -26.70 -21.37 -18.23
C SER A 276 -27.74 -22.50 -18.31
N TRP A 277 -29.03 -22.20 -18.11
CA TRP A 277 -30.05 -23.22 -17.88
C TRP A 277 -30.37 -24.07 -19.12
N HIS A 278 -30.22 -25.40 -18.98
CA HIS A 278 -30.58 -26.39 -20.02
C HIS A 278 -31.44 -27.54 -19.48
N GLY A 279 -32.35 -27.27 -18.53
CA GLY A 279 -33.38 -28.22 -18.09
C GLY A 279 -33.10 -29.00 -16.80
N THR A 280 -31.90 -28.91 -16.21
CA THR A 280 -31.59 -29.47 -14.89
C THR A 280 -30.87 -28.45 -13.99
N PRO A 281 -31.34 -28.26 -12.74
CA PRO A 281 -30.73 -27.32 -11.78
C PRO A 281 -29.47 -27.91 -11.16
N TRP A 282 -28.33 -27.82 -11.86
CA TRP A 282 -27.05 -28.30 -11.35
C TRP A 282 -26.60 -27.56 -10.08
N VAL A 283 -27.10 -26.35 -9.84
CA VAL A 283 -26.76 -25.50 -8.68
C VAL A 283 -27.13 -26.10 -7.32
N ILE A 284 -28.06 -27.06 -7.29
CA ILE A 284 -28.52 -27.69 -6.04
C ILE A 284 -27.36 -28.35 -5.29
N TRP A 285 -26.47 -29.03 -6.01
CA TRP A 285 -25.33 -29.75 -5.42
C TRP A 285 -24.30 -28.83 -4.74
N PRO A 286 -23.76 -27.78 -5.40
CA PRO A 286 -22.83 -26.86 -4.76
C PRO A 286 -23.50 -25.99 -3.68
N LEU A 287 -24.78 -25.65 -3.80
CA LEU A 287 -25.49 -24.93 -2.73
C LEU A 287 -25.66 -25.79 -1.48
N LEU A 288 -25.97 -27.08 -1.63
CA LEU A 288 -26.00 -28.00 -0.50
C LEU A 288 -24.63 -28.11 0.17
N GLY A 289 -23.54 -28.19 -0.60
CA GLY A 289 -22.18 -28.16 -0.07
C GLY A 289 -21.87 -26.88 0.72
N LEU A 290 -22.23 -25.72 0.18
CA LEU A 290 -22.07 -24.43 0.87
C LEU A 290 -22.92 -24.33 2.14
N ALA A 291 -24.15 -24.83 2.12
CA ALA A 291 -25.03 -24.87 3.28
C ALA A 291 -24.46 -25.76 4.40
N VAL A 292 -23.90 -26.93 4.05
CA VAL A 292 -23.22 -27.82 5.00
C VAL A 292 -21.99 -27.15 5.61
N LEU A 293 -21.15 -26.49 4.80
CA LEU A 293 -19.97 -25.76 5.29
C LEU A 293 -20.35 -24.59 6.21
N ALA A 294 -21.39 -23.84 5.85
CA ALA A 294 -21.93 -22.77 6.67
C ALA A 294 -22.48 -23.31 8.00
N GLY A 295 -23.19 -24.45 7.97
CA GLY A 295 -23.69 -25.14 9.16
C GLY A 295 -22.58 -25.66 10.08
N ILE A 296 -21.57 -26.32 9.54
CA ILE A 296 -20.38 -26.78 10.30
C ILE A 296 -19.67 -25.59 10.95
N HIS A 297 -19.49 -24.50 10.21
CA HIS A 297 -18.86 -23.30 10.73
C HIS A 297 -19.69 -22.65 11.86
N TRP A 298 -21.00 -22.58 11.69
CA TRP A 298 -21.92 -22.06 12.70
C TRP A 298 -21.92 -22.91 13.99
N VAL A 299 -21.91 -24.24 13.87
CA VAL A 299 -21.83 -25.16 15.02
C VAL A 299 -20.47 -25.05 15.73
N LYS A 300 -19.36 -24.97 14.98
CA LYS A 300 -18.03 -24.74 15.58
C LYS A 300 -17.96 -23.41 16.33
N ARG A 301 -18.55 -22.35 15.77
CA ARG A 301 -18.62 -21.03 16.41
C ARG A 301 -19.40 -21.05 17.72
N GLN A 302 -20.46 -21.85 17.85
CA GLN A 302 -21.22 -21.97 19.10
C GLN A 302 -20.50 -22.75 20.20
N ARG A 303 -19.51 -23.58 19.87
CA ARG A 303 -18.76 -24.39 20.84
C ARG A 303 -17.55 -23.70 21.46
N GLY A 304 -17.24 -22.46 21.07
CA GLY A 304 -16.23 -21.64 21.77
C GLY A 304 -14.77 -22.11 21.59
N ASP A 305 -14.49 -22.99 20.64
CA ASP A 305 -13.11 -23.32 20.26
C ASP A 305 -12.72 -22.53 19.01
N ILE A 306 -11.71 -21.68 19.22
CA ILE A 306 -11.12 -20.65 18.34
C ILE A 306 -10.69 -21.22 16.99
#